data_AF-A0A357D493-F1
#
_entry.id   AF-A0A357D493-F1
#
_cell.length_a   1.000
_cell.length_b   1.000
_cell.length_c   1.000
_cell.angle_alpha   90.00
_cell.angle_beta   90.00
_cell.angle_gamma   90.00
#
_symmetry.space_group_name_H-M   'P 1'
#
loop_
_entity.id
_entity.type
_entity.pdbx_description
1 polymer ?
#
loop_
_entity_poly.entity_id
_entity_poly.type
_entity_poly.pdbx_seq_one_letter_code
_entity_poly.pdbx_strand_id
1 'polypeptide(L)'
;MRKTDYHIHPNYSVDAAPVTIDAYCAKAVDLELEEVCFTTHLEIDPDRRESDNFVMVNGKKHSSFDWTWLDHYFAELREAQQAFKNTLSVKAGVEVGFFPGQERALERILTNYPFDFVLGAI
;
A
#
# COMPACT_ATOMS: atom_id res chain seq x y z
N MET A 1 6.84 -21.12 -12.03
CA MET A 1 6.08 -20.22 -11.13
C MET A 1 6.75 -18.88 -11.23
N ARG A 2 6.02 -17.77 -11.39
CA ARG A 2 6.65 -16.44 -11.40
C ARG A 2 7.26 -16.16 -10.02
N LYS A 3 8.42 -15.51 -9.97
CA LYS A 3 9.04 -15.11 -8.70
C LYS A 3 8.42 -13.79 -8.25
N THR A 4 7.57 -13.83 -7.23
CA THR A 4 6.76 -12.67 -6.84
C THR A 4 6.71 -12.48 -5.34
N ASP A 5 6.46 -11.23 -4.91
CA ASP A 5 6.12 -10.90 -3.54
C ASP A 5 4.90 -9.95 -3.53
N TYR A 6 3.85 -10.35 -2.81
CA TYR A 6 2.55 -9.68 -2.83
C TYR A 6 2.14 -9.15 -1.45
N HIS A 7 3.08 -9.08 -0.51
CA HIS A 7 2.83 -8.55 0.83
C HIS A 7 4.03 -7.69 1.30
N ILE A 8 4.11 -6.47 0.76
CA ILE A 8 5.23 -5.54 1.03
C ILE A 8 4.69 -4.23 1.62
N HIS A 9 5.30 -3.80 2.73
CA HIS A 9 4.99 -2.54 3.41
C HIS A 9 6.08 -1.51 3.10
N PRO A 10 5.83 -0.52 2.24
CA PRO A 10 6.74 0.61 2.07
C PRO A 10 6.60 1.59 3.26
N ASN A 11 7.35 2.67 3.22
CA ASN A 11 7.31 3.78 4.18
C ASN A 11 5.96 4.51 4.32
N TYR A 12 4.88 3.97 3.75
CA TYR A 12 3.50 4.38 3.98
C TYR A 12 2.87 3.70 5.21
N SER A 13 3.35 2.52 5.59
CA SER A 13 2.94 1.83 6.80
C SER A 13 3.68 2.40 8.02
N VAL A 14 2.97 2.67 9.11
CA VAL A 14 3.52 3.32 10.33
C VAL A 14 4.51 2.45 11.09
N ASP A 15 4.43 1.15 10.90
CA ASP A 15 5.25 0.11 11.51
C ASP A 15 6.33 -0.43 10.55
N ALA A 16 6.38 0.08 9.31
CA ALA A 16 7.42 -0.26 8.36
C ALA A 16 8.70 0.55 8.59
N ALA A 17 9.82 -0.01 8.16
CA ALA A 17 11.04 0.76 7.99
C ALA A 17 10.79 1.90 6.97
N PRO A 18 11.50 3.04 7.06
CA PRO A 18 11.31 4.18 6.16
C PRO A 18 11.97 3.93 4.78
N VAL A 19 11.59 2.83 4.13
CA VAL A 19 12.07 2.39 2.82
C VAL A 19 11.01 2.72 1.78
N THR A 20 11.41 3.45 0.74
CA THR A 20 10.53 3.92 -0.32
C THR A 20 10.18 2.83 -1.32
N ILE A 21 9.12 3.05 -2.10
CA ILE A 21 8.64 2.13 -3.15
C ILE A 21 9.73 1.84 -4.19
N ASP A 22 10.45 2.86 -4.65
CA ASP A 22 11.53 2.72 -5.63
C ASP A 22 12.72 1.91 -5.09
N ALA A 23 13.07 2.07 -3.81
CA ALA A 23 14.12 1.30 -3.16
C ALA A 23 13.75 -0.19 -3.06
N TYR A 24 12.50 -0.50 -2.72
CA TYR A 24 11.99 -1.87 -2.78
C TYR A 24 12.00 -2.43 -4.20
N CYS A 25 11.62 -1.65 -5.21
CA CYS A 25 11.66 -2.08 -6.61
C CYS A 25 13.08 -2.38 -7.07
N ALA A 26 14.05 -1.53 -6.75
CA ALA A 26 15.46 -1.78 -7.06
C ALA A 26 15.94 -3.09 -6.42
N LYS A 27 15.58 -3.31 -5.15
CA LYS A 27 15.93 -4.55 -4.46
C LYS A 27 15.25 -5.78 -5.06
N ALA A 28 14.00 -5.65 -5.50
CA ALA A 28 13.25 -6.71 -6.15
C ALA A 28 13.91 -7.15 -7.47
N VAL A 29 14.40 -6.18 -8.26
CA VAL A 29 15.19 -6.45 -9.48
C VAL A 29 16.49 -7.19 -9.15
N ASP A 30 17.23 -6.76 -8.13
CA ASP A 30 18.46 -7.45 -7.68
C ASP A 30 18.19 -8.90 -7.23
N LEU A 31 16.99 -9.14 -6.69
CA LEU A 31 16.52 -10.46 -6.28
C LEU A 31 15.87 -11.24 -7.42
N GLU A 32 15.89 -10.74 -8.65
CA GLU A 32 15.28 -11.37 -9.83
C GLU A 32 13.77 -11.65 -9.65
N LEU A 33 13.07 -10.83 -8.87
CA LEU A 33 11.61 -10.86 -8.81
C LEU A 33 11.05 -10.34 -10.13
N GLU A 34 10.01 -10.99 -10.63
CA GLU A 34 9.32 -10.60 -11.86
C GLU A 34 8.19 -9.60 -11.57
N GLU A 35 7.59 -9.68 -10.38
CA GLU A 35 6.45 -8.86 -9.99
C GLU A 35 6.40 -8.64 -8.48
N VAL A 36 6.03 -7.42 -8.07
CA VAL A 36 5.78 -7.06 -6.68
C VAL A 36 4.44 -6.36 -6.52
N CYS A 37 3.80 -6.54 -5.37
CA CYS A 37 2.64 -5.76 -4.97
C CYS A 37 2.89 -5.12 -3.60
N PHE A 38 2.78 -3.79 -3.55
CA PHE A 38 2.81 -3.07 -2.29
C PHE A 38 1.43 -3.11 -1.65
N THR A 39 1.36 -3.48 -0.38
CA THR A 39 0.13 -3.65 0.40
C THR A 39 0.28 -2.89 1.71
N THR A 40 0.44 -1.56 1.62
CA THR A 40 0.45 -0.70 2.81
C THR A 40 -0.82 -0.87 3.63
N HIS A 41 -0.75 -0.65 4.94
CA HIS A 41 -1.90 -0.75 5.82
C HIS A 41 -2.97 0.30 5.50
N LEU A 42 -4.24 -0.15 5.48
CA LEU A 42 -5.45 0.66 5.56
C LEU A 42 -6.27 0.16 6.74
N GLU A 43 -5.98 0.74 7.91
CA GLU A 43 -6.72 0.52 9.15
C GLU A 43 -7.76 1.63 9.31
N ILE A 44 -9.04 1.26 9.43
CA ILE A 44 -10.13 2.21 9.70
C ILE A 44 -11.03 1.75 10.84
N ASP A 45 -10.43 1.16 11.87
CA ASP A 45 -11.13 0.73 13.09
C ASP A 45 -11.64 1.95 13.88
N PRO A 46 -12.95 2.19 14.01
CA PRO A 46 -13.44 3.35 14.77
C PRO A 46 -12.94 3.40 16.22
N ASP A 47 -12.60 2.25 16.83
CA ASP A 47 -12.18 2.15 18.24
C ASP A 47 -10.66 2.41 18.43
N ARG A 48 -9.87 2.37 17.36
CA ARG A 48 -8.39 2.58 17.39
C ARG A 48 -7.94 3.87 16.71
N ARG A 49 -8.85 4.84 16.55
CA ARG A 49 -8.60 6.14 15.87
C ARG A 49 -7.36 6.87 16.35
N GLU A 50 -7.09 6.84 17.65
CA GLU A 50 -5.99 7.58 18.25
C GLU A 50 -4.69 6.78 18.33
N SER A 51 -4.70 5.48 17.98
CA SER A 51 -3.54 4.60 18.16
C SER A 51 -2.96 4.09 16.83
N ASP A 52 -3.79 3.49 15.97
CA ASP A 52 -3.30 2.67 14.85
C ASP A 52 -3.83 3.10 13.47
N ASN A 53 -4.84 3.97 13.42
CA ASN A 53 -5.43 4.42 12.16
C ASN A 53 -4.66 5.58 11.53
N PHE A 54 -3.37 5.35 11.31
CA PHE A 54 -2.49 6.28 10.65
C PHE A 54 -1.73 5.61 9.51
N VAL A 55 -1.49 6.39 8.48
CA VAL A 55 -0.50 6.11 7.44
C VAL A 55 0.59 7.17 7.48
N MET A 56 1.70 6.88 6.83
CA MET A 56 2.80 7.82 6.66
C MET A 56 2.76 8.42 5.25
N VAL A 57 2.80 9.73 5.14
CA VAL A 57 2.96 10.45 3.86
C VAL A 57 4.06 11.47 4.04
N ASN A 58 5.09 11.42 3.20
CA ASN A 58 6.26 12.31 3.30
C ASN A 58 6.86 12.37 4.72
N GLY A 59 6.91 11.22 5.40
CA GLY A 59 7.46 11.09 6.75
C GLY A 59 6.60 11.67 7.87
N LYS A 60 5.33 12.01 7.61
CA LYS A 60 4.37 12.50 8.61
C LYS A 60 3.19 11.55 8.74
N LYS A 61 2.61 11.49 9.94
CA LYS A 61 1.37 10.73 10.18
C LYS A 61 0.17 11.45 9.57
N HIS A 62 -0.64 10.72 8.84
CA HIS A 62 -1.93 11.14 8.29
C HIS A 62 -2.99 10.14 8.75
N SER A 63 -4.22 10.61 8.99
CA SER A 63 -5.31 9.71 9.40
C SER A 63 -5.72 8.80 8.25
N SER A 64 -5.82 7.50 8.50
CA SER A 64 -6.30 6.53 7.52
C SER A 64 -7.77 6.74 7.12
N PHE A 65 -8.56 7.45 7.94
CA PHE A 65 -9.94 7.84 7.60
C PHE A 65 -10.02 8.93 6.52
N ASP A 66 -8.95 9.71 6.35
CA ASP A 66 -8.81 10.65 5.24
C ASP A 66 -8.03 9.98 4.11
N TRP A 67 -8.72 9.20 3.28
CA TRP A 67 -8.09 8.43 2.20
C TRP A 67 -7.49 9.25 1.06
N THR A 68 -7.49 10.59 1.13
CA THR A 68 -6.79 11.43 0.14
C THR A 68 -5.28 11.16 0.10
N TRP A 69 -4.72 10.55 1.15
CA TRP A 69 -3.35 10.04 1.13
C TRP A 69 -3.10 9.02 0.00
N LEU A 70 -4.13 8.32 -0.47
CA LEU A 70 -4.03 7.40 -1.60
C LEU A 70 -3.62 8.12 -2.88
N ASP A 71 -3.94 9.40 -3.05
CA ASP A 71 -3.51 10.17 -4.22
C ASP A 71 -1.98 10.25 -4.30
N HIS A 72 -1.31 10.39 -3.15
CA HIS A 72 0.15 10.36 -3.04
C HIS A 72 0.70 8.95 -3.30
N TYR A 73 0.13 7.94 -2.64
CA TYR A 73 0.54 6.56 -2.79
C TYR A 73 0.48 6.08 -4.25
N PHE A 74 -0.64 6.36 -4.92
CA PHE A 74 -0.80 6.02 -6.33
C PHE A 74 0.08 6.86 -7.26
N ALA A 75 0.46 8.09 -6.89
CA ALA A 75 1.43 8.86 -7.65
C ALA A 75 2.81 8.20 -7.63
N GLU A 76 3.32 7.82 -6.45
CA GLU A 76 4.61 7.12 -6.33
C GLU A 76 4.59 5.74 -6.99
N LEU A 77 3.49 4.99 -6.87
CA LEU A 77 3.34 3.72 -7.58
C LEU A 77 3.42 3.90 -9.10
N ARG A 78 2.76 4.93 -9.67
CA ARG A 78 2.85 5.21 -11.11
C ARG A 78 4.26 5.58 -11.55
N GLU A 79 4.97 6.35 -10.73
CA GLU A 79 6.38 6.68 -10.99
C GLU A 79 7.25 5.42 -11.00
N ALA A 80 7.09 4.53 -10.02
CA ALA A 80 7.80 3.25 -9.96
C ALA A 80 7.42 2.34 -11.14
N GLN A 81 6.13 2.20 -11.46
CA GLN A 81 5.66 1.43 -12.61
C GLN A 81 6.33 1.90 -13.90
N GLN A 82 6.44 3.22 -14.12
CA GLN A 82 7.10 3.77 -15.30
C GLN A 82 8.62 3.55 -15.27
N ALA A 83 9.26 3.75 -14.11
CA ALA A 83 10.71 3.62 -13.96
C ALA A 83 11.20 2.17 -14.17
N PHE A 84 10.41 1.18 -13.73
CA PHE A 84 10.79 -0.23 -13.74
C PHE A 84 10.07 -1.07 -14.81
N LYS A 85 9.27 -0.47 -15.70
CA LYS A 85 8.40 -1.16 -16.68
C LYS A 85 9.05 -2.27 -17.53
N ASN A 86 10.36 -2.24 -17.72
CA ASN A 86 11.10 -3.22 -18.52
C ASN A 86 11.79 -4.31 -17.68
N THR A 87 11.79 -4.18 -16.35
CA THR A 87 12.56 -5.03 -15.42
C THR A 87 11.72 -5.63 -14.30
N LEU A 88 10.64 -4.97 -13.89
CA LEU A 88 9.77 -5.41 -12.80
C LEU A 88 8.32 -4.98 -13.04
N SER A 89 7.38 -5.89 -12.89
CA SER A 89 5.95 -5.55 -12.82
C SER A 89 5.63 -5.03 -11.41
N VAL A 90 5.09 -3.82 -11.30
CA VAL A 90 4.73 -3.21 -10.01
C VAL A 90 3.21 -3.08 -9.92
N LYS A 91 2.62 -3.69 -8.90
CA LYS A 91 1.17 -3.71 -8.66
C LYS A 91 0.78 -2.79 -7.51
N ALA A 92 -0.34 -2.10 -7.70
CA ALA A 92 -0.95 -1.25 -6.69
C ALA A 92 -1.87 -2.08 -5.80
N GLY A 93 -1.47 -2.32 -4.56
CA GLY A 93 -2.30 -3.01 -3.59
C GLY A 93 -2.47 -2.25 -2.28
N VAL A 94 -3.27 -2.85 -1.40
CA VAL A 94 -3.51 -2.37 -0.04
C VAL A 94 -3.83 -3.57 0.86
N GLU A 95 -3.35 -3.53 2.09
CA GLU A 95 -3.76 -4.46 3.14
C GLU A 95 -4.83 -3.78 3.99
N VAL A 96 -6.00 -4.41 4.09
CA VAL A 96 -7.18 -3.86 4.75
C VAL A 96 -7.45 -4.64 6.02
N GLY A 97 -7.37 -3.96 7.15
CA GLY A 97 -7.91 -4.46 8.40
C GLY A 97 -9.43 -4.56 8.33
N PHE A 98 -9.98 -5.75 8.55
CA PHE A 98 -11.42 -5.98 8.52
C PHE A 98 -12.03 -5.75 9.91
N PHE A 99 -12.88 -4.72 10.00
CA PHE A 99 -13.65 -4.41 11.20
C PHE A 99 -15.16 -4.43 10.89
N PRO A 100 -15.96 -5.19 11.66
CA PRO A 100 -17.41 -5.20 11.48
C PRO A 100 -18.01 -3.80 11.53
N GLY A 101 -18.86 -3.46 10.56
CA GLY A 101 -19.50 -2.15 10.45
C GLY A 101 -18.76 -1.14 9.57
N GLN A 102 -17.53 -1.45 9.11
CA GLN A 102 -16.74 -0.59 8.23
C GLN A 102 -16.85 -0.96 6.73
N GLU A 103 -17.69 -1.94 6.37
CA GLU A 103 -17.76 -2.51 5.02
C GLU A 103 -18.09 -1.46 3.95
N ARG A 104 -19.05 -0.56 4.22
CA ARG A 104 -19.41 0.52 3.28
C ARG A 104 -18.32 1.56 3.12
N ALA A 105 -17.55 1.83 4.18
CA ALA A 105 -16.42 2.75 4.11
C ALA A 105 -15.31 2.14 3.26
N LEU A 106 -14.97 0.87 3.50
CA LEU A 106 -14.01 0.11 2.70
C LEU A 106 -14.43 0.01 1.24
N GLU A 107 -15.68 -0.37 0.95
CA GLU A 107 -16.20 -0.44 -0.41
C GLU A 107 -16.03 0.89 -1.14
N ARG A 108 -16.34 2.00 -0.49
CA ARG A 108 -16.16 3.34 -1.07
C ARG A 108 -14.68 3.65 -1.36
N ILE A 109 -13.76 3.28 -0.48
CA ILE A 109 -12.33 3.50 -0.72
C ILE A 109 -11.85 2.63 -1.89
N LEU A 110 -12.12 1.32 -1.83
CA LEU A 110 -11.61 0.33 -2.79
C LEU A 110 -12.19 0.51 -4.20
N THR A 111 -13.39 1.08 -4.35
CA THR A 111 -14.00 1.34 -5.66
C THR A 111 -13.58 2.67 -6.30
N ASN A 112 -13.02 3.61 -5.52
CA ASN A 112 -12.58 4.92 -6.04
C ASN A 112 -11.11 4.92 -6.50
N TYR A 113 -10.36 3.86 -6.22
CA TYR A 113 -8.95 3.74 -6.58
C TYR A 113 -8.68 2.44 -7.36
N PRO A 114 -7.81 2.46 -8.39
CA PRO A 114 -7.60 1.32 -9.26
C PRO A 114 -6.60 0.31 -8.65
N PHE A 115 -6.96 -0.31 -7.52
CA PHE A 115 -6.15 -1.37 -6.92
C PHE A 115 -6.13 -2.62 -7.81
N ASP A 116 -4.94 -3.18 -8.01
CA ASP A 116 -4.74 -4.49 -8.65
C ASP A 116 -5.03 -5.65 -7.70
N PHE A 117 -4.82 -5.43 -6.40
CA PHE A 117 -4.89 -6.45 -5.36
C PHE A 117 -5.33 -5.85 -4.02
N VAL A 118 -6.17 -6.57 -3.28
CA VAL A 118 -6.61 -6.20 -1.93
C VAL A 118 -6.39 -7.41 -1.03
N LEU A 119 -5.57 -7.24 0.00
CA LEU A 119 -5.37 -8.24 1.05
C LEU A 119 -6.30 -7.91 2.22
N GLY A 120 -7.08 -8.87 2.71
CA GLY A 120 -7.87 -8.72 3.94
C GLY A 120 -7.13 -9.33 5.12
N ALA A 121 -7.05 -8.60 6.23
CA ALA A 121 -6.41 -9.01 7.48
C ALA A 121 -7.37 -8.84 8.69
N ILE A 122 -7.15 -9.59 9.76
CA ILE A 122 -7.92 -9.57 11.03
C ILE A 122 -6.95 -9.53 12.21
#